data_AF-A0A397ADW2-F1
#
_entry.id   AF-A0A397ADW2-F1
#
_cell.length_a   1.000
_cell.length_b   1.000
_cell.length_c   1.000
_cell.angle_alpha   90.00
_cell.angle_beta   90.00
_cell.angle_gamma   90.00
#
_symmetry.space_group_name_H-M   'P 1'
#
loop_
_entity.id
_entity.type
_entity.pdbx_description
1 polymer ?
#
loop_
_entity_poly.entity_id
_entity_poly.type
_entity_poly.pdbx_seq_one_letter_code
_entity_poly.pdbx_strand_id
1 'polypeptide(L)'
;SLEGDCRLVMIANINPSHACFEETHNTLKYANRAKNIRIRPKKHVVTAEMTHIQRADRLEQENAALRQALLDARGGGGVKRKSVDADMLNDLQLDMDAKRAKHHESVSLQRTIDQLTREKRQLQARVADLEAENRQLKQLQNGPRRVSVATTSQLHRSAVHPVAYPKSSRQSLIPRFNPQRP
;
A
#
# COMPACT_ATOMS: atom_id res chain seq x y z
N SER A 1 24.36 6.76 -12.43
CA SER A 1 23.90 8.15 -12.56
C SER A 1 24.15 8.91 -11.28
N LEU A 2 24.86 10.04 -11.36
CA LEU A 2 25.01 11.01 -10.26
C LEU A 2 24.01 12.17 -10.37
N GLU A 3 23.18 12.15 -11.42
CA GLU A 3 22.15 13.12 -11.72
C GLU A 3 20.82 12.35 -11.88
N GLY A 4 19.75 12.86 -11.26
CA GLY A 4 18.40 12.26 -11.32
C GLY A 4 17.70 12.12 -9.97
N ASP A 5 16.53 11.49 -9.98
CA ASP A 5 15.71 11.26 -8.79
C ASP A 5 16.16 9.98 -8.06
N CYS A 6 17.16 10.10 -7.19
CA CYS A 6 17.62 8.96 -6.38
C CYS A 6 18.10 9.39 -5.00
N ARG A 7 18.19 8.43 -4.08
CA ARG A 7 18.95 8.58 -2.84
C ARG A 7 20.35 8.07 -3.10
N LEU A 8 21.35 8.92 -2.90
CA LEU A 8 22.75 8.58 -3.17
C LEU A 8 23.52 8.35 -1.87
N VAL A 9 24.28 7.26 -1.84
CA VAL A 9 25.27 6.95 -0.82
C VAL A 9 26.55 6.53 -1.54
N MET A 10 27.68 7.11 -1.14
CA MET A 10 29.00 6.71 -1.61
C MET A 10 29.80 6.16 -0.43
N ILE A 11 30.39 4.99 -0.59
CA ILE A 11 31.31 4.40 0.39
C ILE A 11 32.71 4.41 -0.23
N ALA A 12 33.63 5.09 0.42
CA ALA A 12 35.02 5.19 -0.01
C ALA A 12 35.88 4.22 0.80
N ASN A 13 36.34 3.15 0.17
CA ASN A 13 37.21 2.17 0.78
C ASN A 13 38.66 2.57 0.55
N ILE A 14 39.49 2.53 1.60
CA ILE A 14 40.90 2.92 1.55
C ILE A 14 41.78 1.88 2.26
N ASN A 15 43.06 1.87 1.92
CA ASN A 15 44.06 1.03 2.58
C ASN A 15 44.95 1.90 3.49
N PRO A 16 45.14 1.55 4.77
CA PRO A 16 45.96 2.35 5.70
C PRO A 16 47.49 2.22 5.46
N SER A 17 47.93 1.35 4.56
CA SER A 17 49.35 1.19 4.24
C SER A 17 49.93 2.42 3.56
N HIS A 18 51.13 2.83 3.99
CA HIS A 18 51.90 3.90 3.35
C HIS A 18 52.16 3.63 1.86
N ALA A 19 52.26 2.36 1.45
CA ALA A 19 52.45 2.00 0.04
C ALA A 19 51.28 2.44 -0.87
N CYS A 20 50.08 2.61 -0.31
CA CYS A 20 48.87 3.00 -1.03
C CYS A 20 48.48 4.47 -0.76
N PHE A 21 49.42 5.29 -0.28
CA PHE A 21 49.14 6.67 0.13
C PHE A 21 48.54 7.51 -1.02
N GLU A 22 49.14 7.49 -2.19
CA GLU A 22 48.68 8.28 -3.35
C GLU A 22 47.29 7.84 -3.83
N GLU A 23 47.01 6.54 -3.85
CA GLU A 23 45.71 5.99 -4.24
C GLU A 23 44.62 6.35 -3.21
N THR A 24 44.96 6.25 -1.92
CA THR A 24 44.09 6.66 -0.81
C THR A 24 43.78 8.15 -0.87
N HIS A 25 44.80 8.99 -1.12
CA HIS A 25 44.65 10.43 -1.29
C HIS A 25 43.68 10.77 -2.42
N ASN A 26 43.83 10.12 -3.56
CA ASN A 26 42.95 10.31 -4.71
C ASN A 26 41.52 9.87 -4.38
N THR A 27 41.34 8.70 -3.77
CA THR A 27 40.02 8.19 -3.35
C THR A 27 39.30 9.18 -2.42
N LEU A 28 40.00 9.72 -1.43
CA LEU A 28 39.45 10.72 -0.51
C LEU A 28 39.14 12.05 -1.20
N LYS A 29 39.95 12.49 -2.19
CA LYS A 29 39.62 13.66 -3.02
C LYS A 29 38.31 13.47 -3.80
N TYR A 30 38.08 12.28 -4.37
CA TYR A 30 36.81 11.99 -5.06
C TYR A 30 35.64 11.93 -4.09
N ALA A 31 35.79 11.29 -2.93
CA ALA A 31 34.76 11.24 -1.90
C ALA A 31 34.38 12.66 -1.41
N ASN A 32 35.36 13.52 -1.22
CA ASN A 32 35.13 14.90 -0.79
C ASN A 32 34.38 15.72 -1.85
N ARG A 33 34.67 15.51 -3.14
CA ARG A 33 33.88 16.12 -4.24
C ARG A 33 32.45 15.57 -4.27
N ALA A 34 32.30 14.25 -4.13
CA ALA A 34 31.00 13.59 -4.19
C ALA A 34 30.05 14.03 -3.07
N LYS A 35 30.56 14.37 -1.87
CA LYS A 35 29.77 14.94 -0.77
C LYS A 35 28.98 16.20 -1.16
N ASN A 36 29.49 16.96 -2.13
CA ASN A 36 28.87 18.21 -2.56
C ASN A 36 27.85 18.04 -3.69
N ILE A 37 27.64 16.81 -4.18
CA ILE A 37 26.63 16.53 -5.20
C ILE A 37 25.25 16.72 -4.57
N ARG A 38 24.54 17.76 -5.01
CA ARG A 38 23.20 18.07 -4.53
C ARG A 38 22.16 17.32 -5.36
N ILE A 39 21.52 16.34 -4.74
CA ILE A 39 20.42 15.58 -5.35
C ILE A 39 19.12 15.94 -4.64
N ARG A 40 18.05 16.13 -5.42
CA ARG A 40 16.69 16.38 -4.91
C ARG A 40 15.83 15.15 -5.18
N PRO A 41 15.87 14.12 -4.31
CA PRO A 41 15.10 12.90 -4.53
C PRO A 41 13.60 13.20 -4.52
N LYS A 42 12.92 12.90 -5.63
CA LYS A 42 11.45 12.90 -5.69
C LYS A 42 10.93 11.50 -5.35
N LYS A 43 9.89 11.44 -4.51
CA LYS A 43 9.19 10.19 -4.22
C LYS A 43 8.23 9.92 -5.37
N HIS A 44 8.55 8.92 -6.18
CA HIS A 44 7.63 8.41 -7.20
C HIS A 44 6.58 7.53 -6.52
N VAL A 45 5.46 8.12 -6.10
CA VAL A 45 4.28 7.37 -5.65
C VAL A 45 3.45 7.07 -6.88
N VAL A 46 3.77 5.97 -7.54
CA VAL A 46 3.02 5.48 -8.68
C VAL A 46 2.11 4.35 -8.19
N THR A 47 0.82 4.62 -8.08
CA THR A 47 -0.17 3.55 -7.95
C THR A 47 -0.28 2.88 -9.32
N ALA A 48 -0.15 1.56 -9.40
CA ALA A 48 -0.09 0.82 -10.68
C ALA A 48 -1.21 1.24 -11.66
N GLU A 49 -2.43 1.37 -11.15
CA GLU A 49 -3.61 1.84 -11.89
C GLU A 49 -3.48 3.25 -12.48
N MET A 50 -2.90 4.17 -11.71
CA MET A 50 -2.72 5.57 -12.11
C MET A 50 -1.76 5.69 -13.30
N THR A 51 -0.76 4.81 -13.39
CA THR A 51 0.22 4.80 -14.48
C THR A 51 -0.35 4.33 -15.81
N HIS A 52 -1.23 3.32 -15.80
CA HIS A 52 -1.78 2.78 -17.04
C HIS A 52 -2.78 3.74 -17.67
N ILE A 53 -3.67 4.32 -16.86
CA ILE A 53 -4.67 5.28 -17.32
C ILE A 53 -3.98 6.56 -17.83
N GLN A 54 -3.10 7.18 -17.03
CA GLN A 54 -2.40 8.41 -17.45
C GLN A 54 -1.53 8.20 -18.70
N ARG A 55 -0.91 7.03 -18.83
CA ARG A 55 -0.14 6.69 -20.03
C ARG A 55 -1.05 6.48 -21.23
N ALA A 56 -2.18 5.79 -21.07
CA ALA A 56 -3.16 5.61 -22.13
C ALA A 56 -3.69 6.95 -22.62
N ASP A 57 -4.13 7.83 -21.70
CA ASP A 57 -4.62 9.17 -22.03
C ASP A 57 -3.59 10.00 -22.80
N ARG A 58 -2.33 9.98 -22.35
CA ARG A 58 -1.23 10.68 -23.03
C ARG A 58 -1.00 10.15 -24.45
N LEU A 59 -1.01 8.83 -24.61
CA LEU A 59 -0.83 8.18 -25.91
C LEU A 59 -2.03 8.46 -26.83
N GLU A 60 -3.25 8.53 -26.30
CA GLU A 60 -4.44 8.86 -27.08
C GLU A 60 -4.40 10.32 -27.56
N GLN A 61 -4.02 11.26 -26.69
CA GLN A 61 -3.82 12.67 -27.05
C GLN A 61 -2.75 12.83 -28.13
N GLU A 62 -1.61 12.16 -27.98
CA GLU A 62 -0.52 12.18 -28.96
C GLU A 62 -0.98 11.60 -30.30
N ASN A 63 -1.68 10.47 -30.28
CA ASN A 63 -2.25 9.89 -31.50
C ASN A 63 -3.28 10.80 -32.18
N ALA A 64 -4.12 11.49 -31.41
CA ALA A 64 -5.09 12.44 -31.96
C ALA A 64 -4.39 13.63 -32.63
N ALA A 65 -3.38 14.21 -31.97
CA ALA A 65 -2.58 15.30 -32.51
C ALA A 65 -1.84 14.88 -33.80
N LEU A 66 -1.23 13.69 -33.81
CA LEU A 66 -0.56 13.15 -34.99
C LEU A 66 -1.53 12.90 -36.15
N ARG A 67 -2.73 12.38 -35.87
CA ARG A 67 -3.77 12.18 -36.90
C ARG A 67 -4.23 13.51 -37.49
N GLN A 68 -4.39 14.54 -36.66
CA GLN A 68 -4.75 15.88 -37.12
C GLN A 68 -3.63 16.49 -37.98
N ALA A 69 -2.37 16.41 -37.53
CA ALA A 69 -1.23 16.87 -38.31
C ALA A 69 -1.10 16.15 -39.66
N LEU A 70 -1.39 14.84 -39.72
CA LEU A 70 -1.43 14.08 -40.97
C LEU A 70 -2.58 14.49 -41.89
N LEU A 71 -3.74 14.88 -41.34
CA LEU A 71 -4.87 15.43 -42.10
C LEU A 71 -4.53 16.79 -42.70
N ASP A 72 -3.94 17.68 -41.90
CA ASP A 72 -3.51 19.01 -42.32
C ASP A 72 -2.41 18.92 -43.39
N ALA A 73 -1.43 18.03 -43.20
CA ALA A 73 -0.39 17.75 -44.20
C ALA A 73 -0.95 17.11 -45.49
N ARG A 74 -2.07 16.38 -45.41
CA ARG A 74 -2.79 15.82 -46.57
C ARG A 74 -3.57 16.88 -47.37
N GLY A 75 -3.81 18.06 -46.81
CA GLY A 75 -4.49 19.16 -47.50
C GLY A 75 -3.69 19.77 -48.66
N GLY A 76 -2.42 19.40 -48.84
CA GLY A 76 -1.50 20.02 -49.81
C GLY A 76 -1.04 19.19 -51.01
N GLY A 77 -1.42 17.93 -51.17
CA GLY A 77 -0.96 17.15 -52.33
C GLY A 77 -1.37 15.68 -52.30
N GLY A 78 -2.10 15.26 -53.33
CA GLY A 78 -2.68 13.93 -53.46
C GLY A 78 -1.67 12.78 -53.41
N VAL A 79 -1.56 12.15 -52.24
CA VAL A 79 -1.00 10.80 -52.12
C VAL A 79 -2.05 9.80 -52.62
N LYS A 80 -1.82 9.24 -53.81
CA LYS A 80 -2.63 8.14 -54.37
C LYS A 80 -2.67 6.99 -53.35
N ARG A 81 -3.87 6.69 -52.82
CA ARG A 81 -4.07 5.52 -51.96
C ARG A 81 -3.93 4.27 -52.83
N LYS A 82 -3.06 3.33 -52.44
CA LYS A 82 -3.27 1.93 -52.82
C LYS A 82 -4.63 1.51 -52.23
N SER A 83 -5.46 0.85 -53.02
CA SER A 83 -6.76 0.33 -52.56
C SER A 83 -6.55 -0.45 -51.26
N VAL A 84 -7.38 -0.18 -50.25
CA VAL A 84 -7.34 -0.93 -48.99
C VAL A 84 -7.98 -2.28 -49.27
N ASP A 85 -7.22 -3.36 -49.12
CA ASP A 85 -7.69 -4.72 -49.37
C ASP A 85 -8.79 -5.12 -48.37
N ALA A 86 -9.79 -5.89 -48.82
CA ALA A 86 -10.95 -6.27 -48.01
C ALA A 86 -10.56 -7.05 -46.73
N ASP A 87 -9.48 -7.82 -46.79
CA ASP A 87 -8.93 -8.54 -45.64
C ASP A 87 -8.42 -7.58 -44.55
N MET A 88 -7.85 -6.44 -44.94
CA MET A 88 -7.37 -5.40 -44.02
C MET A 88 -8.51 -4.70 -43.29
N LEU A 89 -9.68 -4.57 -43.92
CA LEU A 89 -10.89 -4.01 -43.30
C LEU A 89 -11.48 -4.99 -42.27
N ASN A 90 -11.46 -6.29 -42.57
CA ASN A 90 -11.95 -7.32 -41.66
C ASN A 90 -11.08 -7.46 -40.39
N ASP A 91 -9.75 -7.42 -40.55
CA ASP A 91 -8.81 -7.40 -39.41
C ASP A 91 -8.99 -6.17 -38.51
N LEU A 92 -9.25 -5.00 -39.09
CA LEU A 92 -9.55 -3.80 -38.32
C LEU A 92 -10.86 -3.92 -37.53
N GLN A 93 -11.87 -4.56 -38.12
CA GLN A 93 -13.16 -4.79 -37.46
C GLN A 93 -13.02 -5.75 -36.27
N LEU A 94 -12.26 -6.83 -36.44
CA LEU A 94 -11.95 -7.81 -35.38
C LEU A 94 -11.19 -7.17 -34.22
N ASP A 95 -10.20 -6.31 -34.50
CA ASP A 95 -9.44 -5.59 -33.45
C ASP A 95 -10.33 -4.60 -32.69
N MET A 96 -11.27 -3.93 -33.38
CA MET A 96 -12.23 -3.02 -32.73
C MET A 96 -13.22 -3.75 -31.83
N ASP A 97 -13.71 -4.92 -32.23
CA ASP A 97 -14.61 -5.73 -31.41
C ASP A 97 -13.89 -6.37 -30.22
N ALA A 98 -12.64 -6.81 -30.41
CA ALA A 98 -11.78 -7.26 -29.31
C ALA A 98 -11.49 -6.14 -28.29
N LYS A 99 -11.26 -4.91 -28.75
CA LYS A 99 -11.10 -3.72 -27.90
C LYS A 99 -12.39 -3.39 -27.13
N ARG A 100 -13.55 -3.48 -27.77
CA ARG A 100 -14.86 -3.29 -27.11
C ARG A 100 -15.13 -4.32 -26.02
N ALA A 101 -14.82 -5.60 -26.27
CA ALA A 101 -14.96 -6.66 -25.28
C ALA A 101 -14.08 -6.40 -24.04
N LYS A 102 -12.80 -6.06 -24.26
CA LYS A 102 -11.88 -5.67 -23.17
C LYS A 102 -12.34 -4.43 -22.40
N HIS A 103 -12.87 -3.43 -23.10
CA HIS A 103 -13.43 -2.24 -22.45
C HIS A 103 -14.66 -2.58 -21.60
N HIS A 104 -15.54 -3.48 -22.06
CA HIS A 104 -16.70 -3.92 -21.30
C HIS A 104 -16.30 -4.64 -20.00
N GLU A 105 -15.30 -5.53 -20.08
CA GLU A 105 -14.71 -6.20 -18.92
C GLU A 105 -14.05 -5.20 -17.95
N SER A 106 -13.29 -4.23 -18.47
CA SER A 106 -12.70 -3.17 -17.64
C SER A 106 -13.76 -2.36 -16.90
N VAL A 107 -14.87 -2.01 -17.56
CA VAL A 107 -15.98 -1.29 -16.95
C VAL A 107 -16.69 -2.13 -15.88
N SER A 108 -16.86 -3.44 -16.09
CA SER A 108 -17.49 -4.31 -15.09
C SER A 108 -16.61 -4.51 -13.84
N LEU A 109 -15.29 -4.65 -14.04
CA LEU A 109 -14.31 -4.70 -12.95
C LEU A 109 -14.28 -3.38 -12.18
N GLN A 110 -14.29 -2.23 -12.87
CA GLN A 110 -14.31 -0.92 -12.22
C GLN A 110 -15.54 -0.72 -11.32
N ARG A 111 -16.72 -1.17 -11.77
CA ARG A 111 -17.94 -1.13 -10.93
C ARG A 111 -17.79 -1.96 -9.66
N THR A 112 -17.16 -3.14 -9.77
CA THR A 112 -16.89 -4.03 -8.62
C THR A 112 -15.91 -3.38 -7.64
N ILE A 113 -14.84 -2.75 -8.15
CA ILE A 113 -13.87 -2.01 -7.33
C ILE A 113 -14.57 -0.87 -6.56
N ASP A 114 -15.44 -0.11 -7.22
CA ASP A 114 -16.17 0.98 -6.59
C ASP A 114 -17.12 0.47 -5.48
N GLN A 115 -17.77 -0.67 -5.72
CA GLN A 115 -18.62 -1.32 -4.72
C GLN A 115 -17.82 -1.77 -3.50
N LEU A 116 -16.73 -2.52 -3.71
CA LEU A 116 -15.86 -2.99 -2.62
C LEU A 116 -15.23 -1.83 -1.85
N THR A 117 -14.92 -0.73 -2.53
CA THR A 117 -14.40 0.49 -1.90
C THR A 117 -15.44 1.13 -0.97
N ARG A 118 -16.71 1.17 -1.37
CA ARG A 118 -17.81 1.65 -0.52
C ARG A 118 -18.02 0.73 0.69
N GLU A 119 -18.08 -0.57 0.48
CA GLU A 119 -18.25 -1.56 1.57
C GLU A 119 -17.10 -1.49 2.57
N LYS A 120 -15.85 -1.42 2.09
CA LYS A 120 -14.67 -1.24 2.94
C LYS A 120 -14.79 0.01 3.82
N ARG A 121 -15.24 1.13 3.26
CA ARG A 121 -15.41 2.38 4.01
C ARG A 121 -16.51 2.26 5.07
N GLN A 122 -17.62 1.60 4.75
CA GLN A 122 -18.70 1.35 5.70
C GLN A 122 -18.26 0.45 6.86
N LEU A 123 -17.55 -0.63 6.56
CA LEU A 123 -17.02 -1.54 7.59
C LEU A 123 -16.00 -0.82 8.49
N GLN A 124 -15.13 -0.01 7.91
CA GLN A 124 -14.17 0.79 8.68
C GLN A 124 -14.86 1.77 9.64
N ALA A 125 -15.93 2.45 9.20
CA ALA A 125 -16.72 3.32 10.07
C ALA A 125 -17.36 2.53 11.23
N ARG A 126 -17.97 1.38 10.92
CA ARG A 126 -18.60 0.52 11.93
C ARG A 126 -17.60 -0.02 12.96
N VAL A 127 -16.39 -0.37 12.53
CA VAL A 127 -15.31 -0.77 13.45
C VAL A 127 -14.93 0.39 14.38
N ALA A 128 -14.79 1.61 13.85
CA ALA A 128 -14.46 2.78 14.66
C ALA A 128 -15.53 3.08 15.72
N ASP A 129 -16.81 2.95 15.38
CA ASP A 129 -17.93 3.14 16.30
C ASP A 129 -17.92 2.08 17.42
N LEU A 130 -17.77 0.80 17.05
CA LEU A 130 -17.68 -0.31 18.01
C LEU A 130 -16.47 -0.19 18.93
N GLU A 131 -15.34 0.30 18.41
CA GLU A 131 -14.17 0.58 19.24
C GLU A 131 -14.42 1.74 20.22
N ALA A 132 -15.17 2.76 19.82
CA ALA A 132 -15.55 3.87 20.70
C ALA A 132 -16.48 3.41 21.83
N GLU A 133 -17.48 2.59 21.52
CA GLU A 133 -18.39 2.00 22.51
C GLU A 133 -17.62 1.11 23.50
N ASN A 134 -16.72 0.26 23.01
CA ASN A 134 -15.85 -0.56 23.85
C ASN A 134 -14.94 0.27 24.77
N ARG A 135 -14.44 1.42 24.29
CA ARG A 135 -13.68 2.36 25.13
C ARG A 135 -14.55 2.94 26.25
N GLN A 136 -15.80 3.31 25.97
CA GLN A 136 -16.73 3.83 26.98
C GLN A 136 -17.10 2.77 28.03
N LEU A 137 -17.44 1.56 27.61
CA LEU A 137 -17.77 0.47 28.53
C LEU A 137 -16.60 0.14 29.48
N LYS A 138 -15.36 0.18 28.98
CA LYS A 138 -14.16 0.01 29.81
C LYS A 138 -13.98 1.13 30.85
N GLN A 139 -14.37 2.37 30.54
CA GLN A 139 -14.33 3.46 31.51
C GLN A 139 -15.36 3.28 32.63
N LEU A 140 -16.57 2.79 32.30
CA LEU A 140 -17.63 2.54 33.28
C LEU A 140 -17.30 1.38 34.23
N GLN A 141 -16.62 0.32 33.75
CA GLN A 141 -16.21 -0.81 34.60
C GLN A 141 -15.07 -0.47 35.58
N ASN A 142 -14.31 0.60 35.34
CA ASN A 142 -13.19 1.02 36.17
C ASN A 142 -13.55 2.12 37.20
N GLY A 143 -14.84 2.43 37.39
CA GLY A 143 -15.29 3.37 38.44
C GLY A 143 -15.18 2.79 39.85
N PRO A 144 -14.90 3.61 40.88
CA PRO A 144 -14.75 3.12 42.26
C PRO A 144 -16.07 2.50 42.76
N ARG A 145 -16.04 1.20 43.08
CA ARG A 145 -17.16 0.50 43.75
C ARG A 145 -17.44 1.18 45.09
N ARG A 146 -18.53 1.94 45.17
CA ARG A 146 -19.02 2.54 46.42
C ARG A 146 -19.61 1.43 47.30
N VAL A 147 -18.85 0.96 48.28
CA VAL A 147 -19.34 0.00 49.27
C VAL A 147 -20.16 0.78 50.30
N SER A 148 -21.49 0.63 50.27
CA SER A 148 -22.36 1.09 51.36
C SER A 148 -22.36 0.04 52.47
N VAL A 149 -21.64 0.31 53.56
CA VAL A 149 -21.68 -0.54 54.76
C VAL A 149 -22.92 -0.14 55.56
N ALA A 150 -23.95 -0.98 55.56
CA ALA A 150 -25.08 -0.85 56.46
C ALA A 150 -24.76 -1.60 57.76
N THR A 151 -24.66 -0.85 58.85
CA THR A 151 -24.46 -1.37 60.21
C THR A 151 -25.78 -1.90 60.75
N THR A 152 -25.89 -3.22 60.98
CA THR A 152 -26.91 -3.75 61.89
C THR A 152 -26.33 -4.87 62.74
N SER A 153 -26.43 -4.63 64.04
CA SER A 153 -26.06 -5.41 65.21
C SER A 153 -26.90 -6.69 65.39
N GLN A 154 -26.22 -7.75 65.82
CA GLN A 154 -26.66 -8.83 66.71
C GLN A 154 -27.87 -9.69 66.28
N LEU A 155 -27.68 -11.02 66.24
CA LEU A 155 -28.16 -11.96 67.27
C LEU A 155 -27.98 -13.42 66.78
N HIS A 156 -27.16 -14.15 67.55
CA HIS A 156 -27.30 -15.54 68.01
C HIS A 156 -27.42 -16.75 67.05
N ARG A 157 -26.54 -17.70 67.41
CA ARG A 157 -26.73 -19.15 67.59
C ARG A 157 -26.52 -20.09 66.39
N SER A 158 -25.37 -20.76 66.44
CA SER A 158 -25.22 -22.21 66.69
C SER A 158 -24.33 -22.90 65.65
N ALA A 159 -23.27 -23.53 66.17
CA ALA A 159 -22.28 -24.27 65.41
C ALA A 159 -22.87 -25.57 64.82
N VAL A 160 -22.55 -25.83 63.54
CA VAL A 160 -22.58 -27.17 62.94
C VAL A 160 -21.34 -27.32 62.06
N HIS A 161 -20.72 -28.50 62.16
CA HIS A 161 -19.37 -28.91 61.76
C HIS A 161 -18.99 -28.76 60.26
N PRO A 162 -17.66 -28.77 59.96
CA PRO A 162 -17.16 -28.60 58.59
C PRO A 162 -17.27 -29.88 57.77
N VAL A 163 -17.81 -29.78 56.56
CA VAL A 163 -17.73 -30.84 55.55
C VAL A 163 -16.76 -30.41 54.46
N ALA A 164 -15.65 -31.12 54.35
CA ALA A 164 -14.64 -30.91 53.32
C ALA A 164 -15.11 -31.49 51.97
N TYR A 165 -14.92 -30.73 50.89
CA TYR A 165 -14.94 -31.25 49.53
C TYR A 165 -13.76 -30.70 48.69
N PRO A 166 -13.27 -31.49 47.72
CA PRO A 166 -11.87 -31.50 47.32
C PRO A 166 -11.49 -30.48 46.23
N LYS A 167 -10.21 -30.10 46.24
CA LYS A 167 -9.57 -29.26 45.23
C LYS A 167 -9.50 -30.01 43.89
N SER A 168 -10.15 -29.49 42.85
CA SER A 168 -9.91 -29.88 41.46
C SER A 168 -9.19 -28.75 40.72
N SER A 169 -7.97 -29.06 40.31
CA SER A 169 -7.02 -28.22 39.58
C SER A 169 -7.57 -27.82 38.22
N ARG A 170 -7.89 -26.54 38.00
CA ARG A 170 -8.05 -26.00 36.65
C ARG A 170 -6.68 -25.68 36.07
N GLN A 171 -6.19 -26.57 35.21
CA GLN A 171 -5.06 -26.32 34.30
C GLN A 171 -5.34 -25.10 33.42
N SER A 172 -4.43 -24.13 33.42
CA SER A 172 -4.44 -22.98 32.53
C SER A 172 -3.94 -23.40 31.14
N LEU A 173 -4.81 -23.35 30.13
CA LEU A 173 -4.48 -23.52 28.71
C LEU A 173 -3.87 -22.24 28.14
N ILE A 174 -2.63 -21.92 28.54
CA ILE A 174 -1.83 -20.89 27.87
C ILE A 174 -0.71 -21.59 27.10
N PRO A 175 -0.77 -21.64 25.75
CA PRO A 175 0.32 -22.19 24.95
C PRO A 175 1.56 -21.29 25.07
N ARG A 176 2.64 -21.80 25.66
CA ARG A 176 3.96 -21.15 25.64
C ARG A 176 4.70 -21.58 24.37
N PHE A 177 4.92 -20.65 23.46
CA PHE A 177 5.75 -20.81 22.27
C PHE A 177 7.23 -20.81 22.72
N ASN A 178 7.99 -21.88 22.43
CA ASN A 178 9.40 -21.97 22.77
C ASN A 178 10.26 -21.89 21.48
N PRO A 179 11.08 -20.86 21.29
CA PRO A 179 12.05 -20.80 20.20
C PRO A 179 13.27 -21.64 20.57
N GLN A 180 13.99 -22.15 19.57
CA GLN A 180 15.22 -22.96 19.64
C GLN A 180 15.00 -24.48 19.65
N ARG A 181 15.11 -25.10 18.47
CA ARG A 181 16.23 -26.01 18.14
C ARG A 181 16.25 -26.34 16.63
N PRO A 182 17.38 -26.85 16.11
CA PRO A 182 18.01 -26.45 14.86
C PRO A 182 17.31 -26.95 13.59
#